data_AF-A0AAU5L8B0-F1
#
_entry.id   AF-A0AAU5L8B0-F1
#
_cell.length_a   1.000
_cell.length_b   1.000
_cell.length_c   1.000
_cell.angle_alpha   90.00
_cell.angle_beta   90.00
_cell.angle_gamma   90.00
#
_symmetry.space_group_name_H-M   'P 1'
#
loop_
_entity.id
_entity.type
_entity.pdbx_description
1 polymer ?
#
loop_
_entity_poly.entity_id
_entity_poly.type
_entity_poly.pdbx_seq_one_letter_code
_entity_poly.pdbx_strand_id
1 'polypeptide(L)'
;MRRCAAWAFAAPVRTRSAWEHRRPLQDGRPRSRGLALPPRAARDAPAGKGLPPVLLFQATEDAATPYEGGVAMRDALPGLKLVVQSGGSFHEILFHGNACLDDTFTAYLRDGSLPKGNDRIAKTCAPEPDPDPVYVTPPPAAAAPAAGPLARTDPETVRGLLR
;
A
#
# COMPACT_ATOMS: atom_id res chain seq x y z
N MET A 1 -51.91 14.55 -37.59
CA MET A 1 -52.36 13.61 -36.55
C MET A 1 -51.58 12.30 -36.68
N ARG A 2 -50.64 12.04 -35.77
CA ARG A 2 -50.31 10.73 -35.16
C ARG A 2 -49.16 10.95 -34.17
N ARG A 3 -49.34 10.33 -33.00
CA ARG A 3 -48.68 10.64 -31.72
C ARG A 3 -47.33 9.92 -31.57
N CYS A 4 -46.54 10.43 -30.63
CA CYS A 4 -45.25 9.98 -30.11
C CYS A 4 -45.17 8.49 -29.74
N ALA A 5 -43.97 7.92 -29.84
CA ALA A 5 -43.49 6.87 -28.94
C ALA A 5 -42.09 7.27 -28.46
N ALA A 6 -42.03 7.85 -27.26
CA ALA A 6 -40.79 8.10 -26.55
C ALA A 6 -40.28 6.77 -25.98
N TRP A 7 -39.03 6.42 -26.29
CA TRP A 7 -38.33 5.32 -25.64
C TRP A 7 -37.77 5.85 -24.31
N ALA A 8 -38.26 5.32 -23.19
CA ALA A 8 -37.69 5.60 -21.89
C ALA A 8 -36.42 4.75 -21.72
N PHE A 9 -35.26 5.39 -21.63
CA PHE A 9 -34.06 4.76 -21.09
C PHE A 9 -34.25 4.58 -19.58
N ALA A 10 -34.34 3.33 -19.13
CA ALA A 10 -34.23 3.00 -17.72
C ALA A 10 -32.78 3.26 -17.27
N ALA A 11 -32.62 4.04 -16.19
CA ALA A 11 -31.33 4.23 -15.54
C ALA A 11 -30.81 2.90 -14.97
N PRO A 12 -29.48 2.66 -14.94
CA PRO A 12 -28.95 1.45 -14.32
C PRO A 12 -29.18 1.52 -12.80
N VAL A 13 -29.80 0.47 -12.26
CA VAL A 13 -29.81 0.18 -10.82
C VAL A 13 -28.36 0.05 -10.38
N ARG A 14 -27.89 0.98 -9.54
CA ARG A 14 -26.57 0.93 -8.90
C ARG A 14 -26.56 -0.26 -7.93
N THR A 15 -26.12 -1.43 -8.39
CA THR A 15 -25.89 -2.57 -7.51
C THR A 15 -24.70 -2.23 -6.61
N ARG A 16 -24.93 -2.14 -5.30
CA ARG A 16 -23.86 -2.05 -4.31
C ARG A 16 -22.96 -3.27 -4.47
N SER A 17 -21.66 -3.04 -4.65
CA SER A 17 -20.66 -4.08 -4.70
C SER A 17 -20.61 -4.87 -3.38
N ALA A 18 -20.38 -6.18 -3.46
CA ALA A 18 -20.31 -7.13 -2.33
C ALA A 18 -19.17 -6.89 -1.31
N TRP A 19 -18.45 -5.76 -1.41
CA TRP A 19 -17.38 -5.34 -0.50
C TRP A 19 -17.89 -4.51 0.68
N GLU A 20 -19.18 -4.17 0.70
CA GLU A 20 -19.82 -3.37 1.74
C GLU A 20 -20.37 -4.20 2.91
N HIS A 21 -19.65 -5.24 3.33
CA HIS A 21 -19.83 -5.78 4.67
C HIS A 21 -19.13 -4.87 5.66
N ARG A 22 -19.83 -3.80 6.06
CA ARG A 22 -19.53 -3.06 7.29
C ARG A 22 -19.46 -4.09 8.43
N ARG A 23 -18.25 -4.44 8.85
CA ARG A 23 -18.04 -5.09 10.15
C ARG A 23 -18.68 -4.17 11.20
N PRO A 24 -19.57 -4.66 12.07
CA PRO A 24 -20.02 -3.84 13.19
C PRO A 24 -18.78 -3.42 13.96
N LEU A 25 -18.66 -2.10 14.17
CA LEU A 25 -17.67 -1.53 15.07
C LEU A 25 -17.84 -2.28 16.40
N GLN A 26 -16.77 -2.95 16.86
CA GLN A 26 -16.75 -3.59 18.18
C GLN A 26 -16.80 -2.49 19.25
N ASP A 27 -17.96 -1.89 19.46
CA ASP A 27 -18.22 -0.79 20.39
C ASP A 27 -18.40 -1.31 21.83
N GLY A 28 -17.43 -2.10 22.29
CA GLY A 28 -17.53 -2.76 23.60
C GLY A 28 -16.22 -3.17 24.25
N ARG A 29 -15.06 -2.94 23.61
CA ARG A 29 -13.79 -3.05 24.35
C ARG A 29 -13.56 -1.76 25.13
N PRO A 30 -13.38 -1.79 26.46
CA PRO A 30 -12.95 -0.60 27.18
C PRO A 30 -11.67 -0.11 26.50
N ARG A 31 -11.63 1.19 26.16
CA ARG A 31 -10.40 1.82 25.71
C ARG A 31 -9.40 1.60 26.83
N SER A 32 -8.50 0.62 26.66
CA SER A 32 -7.29 0.58 27.44
C SER A 32 -6.72 1.97 27.32
N ARG A 33 -6.59 2.70 28.44
CA ARG A 33 -5.80 3.93 28.47
C ARG A 33 -4.44 3.51 27.92
N GLY A 34 -4.23 3.78 26.63
CA GLY A 34 -2.97 3.50 25.98
C GLY A 34 -1.97 4.30 26.79
N LEU A 35 -1.08 3.59 27.51
CA LEU A 35 0.10 4.23 28.04
C LEU A 35 0.72 4.94 26.84
N ALA A 36 0.74 6.28 26.88
CA ALA A 36 1.34 7.06 25.82
C ALA A 36 2.74 6.48 25.62
N LEU A 37 2.99 5.92 24.43
CA LEU A 37 4.35 5.58 24.07
C LEU A 37 5.14 6.87 24.23
N PRO A 38 6.26 6.87 24.98
CA PRO A 38 7.07 8.06 25.06
C PRO A 38 7.41 8.50 23.65
N PRO A 39 7.46 9.82 23.36
CA PRO A 39 7.96 10.27 22.07
C PRO A 39 9.28 9.54 21.84
N ARG A 40 9.43 8.87 20.69
CA ARG A 40 10.71 8.26 20.34
C ARG A 40 11.75 9.35 20.53
N ALA A 41 12.69 9.13 21.45
CA ALA A 41 13.82 10.03 21.61
C ALA A 41 14.38 10.27 20.21
N ALA A 42 14.51 11.53 19.82
CA ALA A 42 15.14 11.89 18.57
C ALA A 42 16.54 11.25 18.62
N ARG A 43 16.73 10.17 17.87
CA ARG A 43 18.07 9.65 17.64
C ARG A 43 18.78 10.74 16.84
N ASP A 44 20.03 11.02 17.18
CA ASP A 44 20.85 11.95 16.42
C ASP A 44 20.74 11.58 14.94
N ALA A 45 20.06 12.44 14.17
CA ALA A 45 19.92 12.20 12.74
C ALA A 45 21.33 12.27 12.15
N PRO A 46 21.77 11.25 11.39
CA PRO A 46 23.07 11.32 10.75
C PRO A 46 23.11 12.57 9.88
N ALA A 47 24.04 13.49 10.15
CA ALA A 47 24.12 14.77 9.46
C ALA A 47 24.56 14.66 7.98
N GLY A 48 24.71 13.42 7.46
CA GLY A 48 25.12 13.11 6.10
C GLY A 48 26.53 13.56 5.70
N LYS A 49 27.30 14.16 6.62
CA LYS A 49 28.65 14.67 6.35
C LYS A 49 29.59 13.51 5.99
N GLY A 50 30.24 13.61 4.83
CA GLY A 50 31.22 12.63 4.36
C GLY A 50 30.62 11.37 3.73
N LEU A 51 29.30 11.31 3.54
CA LEU A 51 28.71 10.23 2.75
C LEU A 51 29.08 10.38 1.27
N PRO A 52 29.31 9.27 0.56
CA PRO A 52 29.33 9.29 -0.90
C PRO A 52 27.95 9.72 -1.44
N PRO A 53 27.83 10.04 -2.74
CA PRO A 53 26.54 10.34 -3.35
C PRO A 53 25.53 9.23 -3.02
N VAL A 54 24.35 9.59 -2.49
CA VAL A 54 23.31 8.62 -2.11
C VAL A 54 22.08 8.83 -2.99
N LEU A 55 21.58 7.74 -3.56
CA LEU A 55 20.34 7.69 -4.32
C LEU A 55 19.29 6.88 -3.55
N LEU A 56 18.10 7.45 -3.39
CA LEU A 56 16.96 6.80 -2.73
C LEU A 56 15.77 6.79 -3.68
N PHE A 57 15.09 5.65 -3.74
CA PHE A 57 13.86 5.47 -4.48
C PHE A 57 12.70 5.34 -3.49
N GLN A 58 11.57 5.96 -3.79
CA GLN A 58 10.35 5.73 -3.01
C GLN A 58 9.07 5.89 -3.83
N ALA A 59 8.11 4.98 -3.68
CA ALA A 59 6.76 5.13 -4.20
C ALA A 59 5.88 5.97 -3.26
N THR A 60 4.92 6.69 -3.83
CA THR A 60 3.95 7.45 -3.02
C THR A 60 2.89 6.56 -2.36
N GLU A 61 2.66 5.34 -2.86
CA GLU A 61 1.64 4.39 -2.35
C GLU A 61 2.26 3.11 -1.75
N ASP A 62 3.54 3.13 -1.37
CA ASP A 62 4.17 2.01 -0.67
C ASP A 62 3.60 1.86 0.76
N ALA A 63 2.87 0.77 0.99
CA ALA A 63 2.25 0.50 2.29
C ALA A 63 3.24 0.00 3.36
N ALA A 64 4.33 -0.65 2.96
CA ALA A 64 5.29 -1.26 3.88
C ALA A 64 6.38 -0.27 4.29
N THR A 65 6.83 0.58 3.36
CA THR A 65 7.69 1.73 3.65
C THR A 65 7.06 3.04 3.18
N PRO A 66 6.16 3.65 4.00
CA PRO A 66 5.41 4.84 3.60
C PRO A 66 6.30 5.98 3.09
N TYR A 67 5.79 6.68 2.07
CA TYR A 67 6.46 7.78 1.37
C TYR A 67 7.07 8.84 2.31
N GLU A 68 6.38 9.15 3.40
CA GLU A 68 6.81 10.12 4.41
C GLU A 68 8.16 9.74 5.04
N GLY A 69 8.45 8.44 5.15
CA GLY A 69 9.74 7.95 5.60
C GLY A 69 10.87 8.28 4.62
N GLY A 70 10.60 8.17 3.32
CA GLY A 70 11.56 8.56 2.26
C GLY A 70 11.82 10.07 2.24
N VAL A 71 10.76 10.88 2.42
CA VAL A 71 10.88 12.33 2.55
C VAL A 71 11.66 12.71 3.81
N ALA A 72 11.36 12.10 4.96
CA ALA A 72 12.07 12.35 6.20
C ALA A 72 13.56 12.00 6.09
N MET A 73 13.91 10.92 5.38
CA MET A 73 15.31 10.57 5.10
C MET A 73 15.99 11.63 4.23
N ARG A 74 15.32 12.14 3.20
CA ARG A 74 15.85 13.24 2.37
C ARG A 74 16.07 14.52 3.18
N ASP A 75 15.16 14.85 4.08
CA ASP A 75 15.28 16.03 4.93
C ASP A 75 16.41 15.89 5.95
N ALA A 76 16.63 14.68 6.48
CA ALA A 76 17.76 14.36 7.36
C ALA A 76 19.12 14.31 6.63
N LEU A 77 19.13 13.93 5.34
CA LEU A 77 20.31 13.78 4.49
C LEU A 77 20.20 14.68 3.23
N PRO A 78 20.49 15.99 3.33
CA PRO A 78 20.21 16.94 2.25
C PRO A 78 20.90 16.63 0.90
N GLY A 79 22.05 15.94 0.95
CA GLY A 79 22.85 15.54 -0.21
C GLY A 79 22.35 14.29 -0.93
N LEU A 80 21.40 13.55 -0.34
CA LEU A 80 20.75 12.40 -0.97
C LEU A 80 19.83 12.88 -2.10
N LYS A 81 19.78 12.14 -3.21
CA LYS A 81 18.81 12.37 -4.29
C LYS A 81 17.64 11.42 -4.14
N LEU A 82 16.45 11.98 -4.00
CA LEU A 82 15.21 11.24 -3.89
C LEU A 82 14.54 11.15 -5.27
N VAL A 83 14.35 9.93 -5.76
CA VAL A 83 13.57 9.61 -6.96
C VAL A 83 12.25 9.03 -6.52
N VAL A 84 11.14 9.57 -7.03
CA VAL A 84 9.80 9.19 -6.61
C VAL A 84 9.03 8.53 -7.73
N GLN A 85 8.44 7.37 -7.47
CA GLN A 85 7.33 6.88 -8.29
C GLN A 85 6.02 7.46 -7.77
N SER A 86 5.31 8.21 -8.60
CA SER A 86 4.06 8.88 -8.23
C SER A 86 2.84 8.04 -8.59
N GLY A 87 2.34 7.26 -7.62
CA GLY A 87 1.29 6.25 -7.76
C GLY A 87 1.87 4.84 -7.74
N GLY A 88 0.99 3.84 -7.91
CA GLY A 88 1.36 2.43 -7.96
C GLY A 88 1.63 1.86 -6.58
N SER A 89 0.94 0.78 -6.22
CA SER A 89 0.90 0.24 -4.84
C SER A 89 1.97 -0.83 -4.55
N PHE A 90 3.11 -0.77 -5.24
CA PHE A 90 4.22 -1.72 -5.04
C PHE A 90 5.14 -1.27 -3.89
N HIS A 91 5.56 -2.25 -3.08
CA HIS A 91 6.67 -2.10 -2.14
C HIS A 91 7.94 -2.60 -2.82
N GLU A 92 8.96 -1.75 -2.92
CA GLU A 92 10.04 -1.87 -3.89
C GLU A 92 9.55 -1.53 -5.32
N ILE A 93 10.36 -0.73 -6.06
CA ILE A 93 9.97 -0.14 -7.36
C ILE A 93 11.09 -0.21 -8.40
N LEU A 94 12.05 -1.14 -8.27
CA LEU A 94 13.14 -1.31 -9.22
C LEU A 94 13.02 -2.65 -9.93
N PHE A 95 13.48 -2.70 -11.18
CA PHE A 95 13.51 -3.88 -12.05
C PHE A 95 12.14 -4.45 -12.42
N HIS A 96 11.10 -3.61 -12.39
CA HIS A 96 9.73 -3.96 -12.79
C HIS A 96 9.41 -3.53 -14.24
N GLY A 97 10.41 -3.04 -14.99
CA GLY A 97 10.26 -2.64 -16.40
C GLY A 97 10.01 -1.14 -16.60
N ASN A 98 10.07 -0.35 -15.53
CA ASN A 98 9.99 1.10 -15.61
C ASN A 98 11.35 1.72 -15.92
N ALA A 99 11.58 2.00 -17.20
CA ALA A 99 12.82 2.62 -17.68
C ALA A 99 13.17 3.93 -16.94
N CYS A 100 12.18 4.72 -16.49
CA CYS A 100 12.47 5.94 -15.74
C CYS A 100 13.20 5.66 -14.42
N LEU A 101 12.86 4.57 -13.74
CA LEU A 101 13.44 4.14 -12.47
C LEU A 101 14.72 3.31 -12.73
N ASP A 102 14.61 2.29 -13.57
CA ASP A 102 15.66 1.29 -13.83
C ASP A 102 16.89 1.91 -14.49
N ASP A 103 16.72 2.84 -15.44
CA ASP A 103 17.86 3.52 -16.06
C ASP A 103 18.56 4.47 -15.07
N THR A 104 17.79 5.10 -14.17
CA THR A 104 18.35 5.96 -13.12
C THR A 104 19.19 5.13 -12.15
N PHE A 105 18.67 3.98 -11.74
CA PHE A 105 19.37 3.05 -10.86
C PHE A 105 20.64 2.50 -11.52
N THR A 106 20.53 2.05 -12.77
CA THR A 106 21.65 1.47 -13.52
C THR A 106 22.76 2.49 -13.75
N ALA A 107 22.43 3.74 -14.08
CA ALA A 107 23.41 4.81 -14.21
C ALA A 107 24.16 5.07 -12.89
N TYR A 108 23.44 5.10 -11.77
CA TYR A 108 24.04 5.27 -10.45
C TYR A 108 25.00 4.12 -10.09
N LEU A 109 24.61 2.86 -10.31
CA LEU A 109 25.51 1.74 -10.06
C LEU A 109 26.72 1.69 -11.00
N ARG A 110 26.54 2.11 -12.26
CA ARG A 110 27.60 2.07 -13.27
C ARG A 110 28.71 3.08 -12.98
N ASP A 111 28.34 4.32 -12.67
CA ASP A 111 29.30 5.43 -12.60
C ASP A 111 28.99 6.49 -11.53
N GLY A 112 28.00 6.24 -10.66
CA GLY A 112 27.60 7.17 -9.62
C GLY A 112 26.76 8.34 -10.13
N SER A 113 26.29 8.32 -11.38
CA SER A 113 25.41 9.36 -11.93
C SER A 113 24.14 9.51 -11.11
N LEU A 114 23.76 10.77 -10.90
CA LEU A 114 22.56 11.15 -10.16
C LEU A 114 21.63 12.02 -11.02
N PRO A 115 20.31 12.01 -10.74
CA PRO A 115 19.38 12.94 -11.37
C PRO A 115 19.75 14.40 -11.04
N LYS A 116 19.62 15.28 -12.04
CA LYS A 116 20.04 16.69 -11.97
C LYS A 116 19.15 17.58 -11.09
N GLY A 117 17.95 17.12 -10.73
CA GLY A 117 17.02 17.90 -9.91
C GLY A 117 17.58 18.17 -8.51
N ASN A 118 17.46 19.42 -8.04
CA ASN A 118 17.93 19.85 -6.73
C ASN A 118 16.82 20.07 -5.71
N ASP A 119 15.56 19.98 -6.15
CA ASP A 119 14.41 20.05 -5.27
C ASP A 119 14.40 18.88 -4.28
N ARG A 120 13.46 18.91 -3.33
CA ARG A 120 13.27 17.83 -2.36
C ARG A 120 13.06 16.47 -3.06
N ILE A 121 12.40 16.49 -4.22
CA ILE A 121 12.31 15.36 -5.14
C ILE A 121 13.18 15.66 -6.35
N ALA A 122 14.21 14.85 -6.60
CA ALA A 122 15.16 15.07 -7.69
C ALA A 122 14.65 14.59 -9.05
N LYS A 123 13.76 13.60 -9.06
CA LYS A 123 13.09 13.07 -10.27
C LYS A 123 11.78 12.40 -9.87
N THR A 124 10.75 12.56 -10.70
CA THR A 124 9.48 11.83 -10.55
C THR A 124 9.27 10.94 -11.77
N CYS A 125 8.86 9.71 -11.54
CA CYS A 125 8.50 8.71 -12.54
C CYS A 125 7.02 8.32 -12.38
N ALA A 126 6.34 8.03 -13.48
CA ALA A 126 5.02 7.41 -13.44
C ALA A 126 5.17 5.91 -13.10
N PRO A 127 4.17 5.28 -12.45
CA PRO A 127 4.16 3.85 -12.20
C PRO A 127 3.92 3.06 -13.49
N GLU A 128 4.24 1.77 -13.46
CA GLU A 128 3.76 0.80 -14.43
C GLU A 128 2.22 0.68 -14.37
N PRO A 129 1.57 0.27 -15.47
CA PRO A 129 0.15 -0.07 -15.44
C PRO A 129 -0.13 -1.22 -14.47
N ASP A 130 -1.28 -1.16 -13.80
CA ASP A 130 -1.74 -2.28 -12.99
C ASP A 130 -1.90 -3.54 -13.84
N PRO A 131 -1.61 -4.73 -13.29
CA PRO A 131 -1.84 -5.97 -13.99
C PRO A 131 -3.35 -6.17 -14.22
N ASP A 132 -3.69 -6.70 -15.40
CA ASP A 132 -5.07 -7.10 -15.66
C ASP A 132 -5.48 -8.21 -14.68
N PRO A 133 -6.59 -8.04 -13.94
CA PRO A 133 -7.02 -9.05 -12.99
C PRO A 133 -7.45 -10.31 -13.75
N VAL A 134 -6.73 -11.41 -13.50
CA VAL A 134 -7.14 -12.74 -14.00
C VAL A 134 -8.12 -13.33 -13.00
N TYR A 135 -9.41 -13.27 -13.35
CA TYR A 135 -10.45 -13.92 -12.58
C TYR A 135 -10.45 -15.42 -12.88
N VAL A 136 -10.01 -16.22 -11.92
CA VAL A 136 -10.22 -17.67 -11.95
C VAL A 136 -11.56 -18.00 -11.33
N THR A 137 -12.39 -18.77 -12.03
CA THR A 137 -13.58 -19.36 -11.41
C THR A 137 -13.11 -20.44 -10.46
N PRO A 138 -13.30 -20.30 -9.14
CA PRO A 138 -12.98 -21.40 -8.24
C PRO A 138 -13.84 -22.60 -8.63
N PRO A 139 -13.30 -23.84 -8.59
CA PRO A 139 -14.14 -25.02 -8.73
C PRO A 139 -15.29 -24.93 -7.72
N PRO A 140 -16.49 -25.42 -8.07
CA PRO A 140 -17.62 -25.40 -7.15
C PRO A 140 -17.14 -25.98 -5.83
N ALA A 141 -17.36 -25.23 -4.74
CA ALA A 141 -16.95 -25.67 -3.43
C ALA A 141 -17.51 -27.08 -3.24
N ALA A 142 -16.62 -28.08 -3.11
CA ALA A 142 -17.05 -29.37 -2.62
C ALA A 142 -17.81 -29.07 -1.33
N ALA A 143 -19.05 -29.54 -1.21
CA ALA A 143 -19.84 -29.33 -0.02
C ALA A 143 -18.96 -29.71 1.18
N ALA A 144 -18.54 -28.70 1.94
CA ALA A 144 -17.85 -28.98 3.19
C ALA A 144 -18.81 -29.87 3.97
N PRO A 145 -18.36 -31.02 4.49
CA PRO A 145 -19.20 -31.76 5.41
C PRO A 145 -19.63 -30.76 6.48
N ALA A 146 -20.94 -30.74 6.78
CA ALA A 146 -21.46 -29.87 7.83
C ALA A 146 -20.52 -30.01 9.03
N ALA A 147 -19.91 -28.90 9.46
CA ALA A 147 -19.03 -28.92 10.60
C ALA A 147 -19.83 -29.53 11.76
N GLY A 148 -19.49 -30.76 12.13
CA GLY A 148 -20.00 -31.35 13.35
C GLY A 148 -19.64 -30.43 14.52
N PRO A 149 -20.39 -30.48 15.63
CA PRO A 149 -20.05 -29.68 16.80
C PRO A 149 -18.58 -29.94 17.16
N LEU A 150 -17.83 -28.85 17.41
CA LEU A 150 -16.44 -28.94 17.86
C LEU A 150 -16.38 -29.89 19.05
N ALA A 151 -15.44 -30.83 19.03
CA ALA A 151 -15.26 -31.75 20.14
C ALA A 151 -15.02 -30.95 21.42
N ARG A 152 -15.54 -31.40 22.56
CA ARG A 152 -15.35 -30.73 23.87
C ARG A 152 -13.87 -30.57 24.27
N THR A 153 -12.97 -31.27 23.59
CA THR A 153 -11.52 -31.20 23.76
C THR A 153 -10.85 -30.13 22.89
N ASP A 154 -11.60 -29.41 22.06
CA ASP A 154 -11.08 -28.32 21.25
C ASP A 154 -10.68 -27.12 22.14
N PRO A 155 -9.44 -26.63 22.05
CA PRO A 155 -8.95 -25.50 22.85
C PRO A 155 -9.74 -24.19 22.65
N GLU A 156 -10.40 -23.98 21.49
CA GLU A 156 -11.30 -22.82 21.30
C GLU A 156 -12.60 -22.97 22.10
N THR A 157 -13.09 -24.19 22.29
CA THR A 157 -14.29 -24.47 23.12
C THR A 157 -13.99 -24.33 24.61
N VAL A 158 -12.80 -24.77 25.05
CA VAL A 158 -12.37 -24.65 26.46
C VAL A 158 -12.24 -23.19 26.90
N ARG A 159 -11.82 -22.28 26.01
CA ARG A 159 -11.76 -20.83 26.30
C ARG A 159 -13.13 -20.16 26.47
N GLY A 160 -14.19 -20.75 25.93
CA GLY A 160 -15.56 -20.25 26.06
C GLY A 160 -16.24 -20.64 27.38
N LEU A 161 -15.82 -21.74 28.01
CA LEU A 161 -16.45 -22.27 29.24
C LEU A 161 -15.91 -21.67 30.55
N LEU A 162 -14.81 -20.93 30.50
CA LEU A 162 -14.14 -20.33 31.67
C LEU A 162 -14.52 -18.84 31.88
N ARG A 163 -15.69 -18.42 31.40
CA ARG A 163 -16.27 -17.10 31.70
C ARG A 163 -17.50 -17.24 32.56
#